data_AF-A0A6B3C9J2-F1
#
_entry.id   AF-A0A6B3C9J2-F1
#
_cell.length_a   1.000
_cell.length_b   1.000
_cell.length_c   1.000
_cell.angle_alpha   90.00
_cell.angle_beta   90.00
_cell.angle_gamma   90.00
#
_symmetry.space_group_name_H-M   'P 1'
#
loop_
_entity.id
_entity.type
_entity.pdbx_description
1 polymer ?
#
loop_
_entity_poly.entity_id
_entity_poly.type
_entity_poly.pdbx_seq_one_letter_code
_entity_poly.pdbx_strand_id
1 'polypeptide(L)'
;LRLADRESEVRFVTRAVAELDAIAMTTELGQVLVTTPEQTVLDLARADPRAEDLDAQEVIDALWPECDPAALEEIAGRQRMRATYRRVVANR
;
A
#
# COMPACT_ATOMS: atom_id res chain seq x y z
N LEU A 1 -16.39 -7.91 5.26
CA LEU A 1 -17.22 -7.22 6.28
C LEU A 1 -17.78 -5.94 5.66
N ARG A 2 -18.89 -5.40 6.19
CA ARG A 2 -19.44 -4.10 5.76
C ARG A 2 -19.19 -3.07 6.85
N LEU A 3 -18.98 -1.81 6.46
CA LEU A 3 -18.89 -0.70 7.40
C LEU A 3 -20.30 -0.30 7.85
N ALA A 4 -20.41 0.23 9.08
CA ALA A 4 -21.70 0.63 9.65
C ALA A 4 -22.13 2.05 9.23
N ASP A 5 -21.17 2.87 8.81
CA ASP A 5 -21.30 4.30 8.53
C ASP A 5 -21.34 4.63 7.02
N ARG A 6 -20.90 3.71 6.15
CA ARG A 6 -20.90 3.88 4.70
C ARG A 6 -20.96 2.55 3.94
N GLU A 7 -21.43 2.59 2.70
CA GLU A 7 -21.35 1.42 1.81
C GLU A 7 -19.90 1.19 1.40
N SER A 8 -19.31 0.08 1.87
CA SER A 8 -17.94 -0.31 1.57
C SER A 8 -17.70 -1.78 1.89
N GLU A 9 -16.60 -2.33 1.37
CA GLU A 9 -16.16 -3.70 1.58
C GLU A 9 -14.80 -3.74 2.29
N VAL A 10 -14.70 -4.56 3.34
CA VAL A 10 -13.42 -4.92 3.95
C VAL A 10 -12.97 -6.29 3.42
N ARG A 11 -11.80 -6.30 2.78
CA ARG A 11 -11.14 -7.51 2.27
C ARG A 11 -9.96 -7.89 3.15
N PHE A 12 -9.92 -9.14 3.59
CA PHE A 12 -8.78 -9.69 4.32
C PHE A 12 -7.88 -10.46 3.35
N VAL A 13 -6.58 -10.18 3.42
CA VAL A 13 -5.58 -10.85 2.58
C VAL A 13 -4.51 -11.45 3.50
N THR A 14 -4.20 -12.72 3.31
CA THR A 14 -3.12 -13.37 4.05
C THR A 14 -1.76 -12.83 3.59
N ARG A 15 -0.95 -12.39 4.55
CA ARG A 15 0.41 -11.90 4.36
C ARG A 15 1.32 -12.43 5.47
N ALA A 16 2.60 -12.63 5.15
CA ALA A 16 3.62 -12.83 6.16
C ALA A 16 3.90 -11.49 6.84
N VAL A 17 3.34 -11.26 8.04
CA VAL A 17 3.45 -9.97 8.74
C VAL A 17 4.90 -9.56 8.97
N ALA A 18 5.79 -10.52 9.23
CA ALA A 18 7.22 -10.27 9.40
C ALA A 18 7.93 -9.77 8.12
N GLU A 19 7.29 -9.89 6.95
CA GLU A 19 7.85 -9.43 5.69
C GLU A 19 7.33 -8.04 5.28
N LEU A 20 6.21 -7.60 5.86
CA LEU A 20 5.62 -6.28 5.61
C LEU A 20 6.56 -5.19 6.10
N ASP A 21 6.72 -4.17 5.27
CA ASP A 21 7.30 -2.93 5.72
C ASP A 21 6.21 -2.14 6.45
N ALA A 22 6.31 -2.12 7.78
CA ALA A 22 5.25 -1.63 8.66
C ALA A 22 5.84 -0.98 9.91
N ILE A 23 5.13 0.02 10.42
CA ILE A 23 5.47 0.74 11.64
C ILE A 23 4.39 0.49 12.70
N ALA A 24 4.82 0.53 13.97
CA ALA A 24 3.90 0.48 15.08
C ALA A 24 3.33 1.89 15.33
N MET A 25 2.00 2.02 15.31
CA MET A 25 1.29 3.26 15.54
C MET A 25 0.33 3.09 16.73
N THR A 26 0.31 4.08 17.62
CA THR A 26 -0.68 4.12 18.70
C THR A 26 -2.00 4.67 18.16
N THR A 27 -3.09 3.97 18.42
CA THR A 27 -4.46 4.38 18.09
C THR A 27 -5.33 4.32 19.33
N GLU A 28 -6.57 4.80 19.24
CA GLU A 28 -7.56 4.66 20.33
C GLU A 28 -7.87 3.19 20.67
N LEU A 29 -7.62 2.27 19.74
CA LEU A 29 -7.78 0.83 19.93
C LEU A 29 -6.52 0.14 20.49
N GLY A 30 -5.47 0.92 20.75
CA GLY A 30 -4.16 0.43 21.22
C GLY A 30 -3.08 0.49 20.15
N GLN A 31 -1.98 -0.22 20.40
CA GLN A 31 -0.85 -0.30 19.46
C GLN A 31 -1.21 -1.22 18.30
N VAL A 32 -1.10 -0.72 17.08
CA VAL A 32 -1.36 -1.48 15.84
C VAL A 32 -0.18 -1.36 14.88
N LEU A 33 -0.05 -2.33 13.97
CA LEU A 33 0.87 -2.24 12.84
C LEU A 33 0.15 -1.61 11.66
N VAL A 34 0.77 -0.61 11.05
CA VAL A 34 0.33 0.01 9.80
C VAL A 34 1.46 -0.06 8.78
N THR A 35 1.11 -0.23 7.50
CA THR A 35 2.08 -0.22 6.41
C THR A 35 2.70 1.16 6.26
N THR A 36 3.97 1.21 5.85
CA THR A 36 4.62 2.47 5.45
C THR A 36 3.97 3.04 4.18
N PRO A 37 4.16 4.33 3.85
CA PRO A 37 3.71 4.90 2.59
C PRO A 37 4.17 4.07 1.38
N GLU A 38 5.43 3.63 1.37
CA GLU A 38 6.04 2.84 0.29
C GLU A 38 5.35 1.49 0.12
N GLN A 39 5.14 0.77 1.23
CA GLN A 39 4.40 -0.50 1.22
C GLN A 39 2.97 -0.30 0.74
N THR A 40 2.30 0.76 1.21
CA THR A 40 0.91 1.07 0.86
C THR A 40 0.75 1.36 -0.63
N VAL A 41 1.63 2.20 -1.20
CA VAL A 41 1.68 2.48 -2.64
C VAL A 41 1.85 1.20 -3.45
N LEU A 42 2.81 0.36 -3.06
CA LEU A 42 3.08 -0.89 -3.74
C LEU A 42 1.90 -1.88 -3.65
N ASP A 43 1.26 -1.98 -2.48
CA ASP A 43 0.10 -2.85 -2.27
C ASP A 43 -1.12 -2.41 -3.08
N LEU A 44 -1.43 -1.11 -3.09
CA LEU A 44 -2.52 -0.55 -3.92
C LEU A 44 -2.27 -0.81 -5.40
N ALA A 45 -1.08 -0.49 -5.90
CA ALA A 45 -0.73 -0.70 -7.31
C ALA A 45 -0.65 -2.19 -7.71
N ARG A 46 -0.46 -3.10 -6.75
CA ARG A 46 -0.52 -4.54 -6.98
C ARG A 46 -1.95 -5.05 -7.03
N ALA A 47 -2.83 -4.50 -6.18
CA ALA A 47 -4.24 -4.85 -6.15
C ALA A 47 -4.97 -4.41 -7.43
N ASP A 48 -4.53 -3.30 -8.03
CA ASP A 48 -5.02 -2.80 -9.31
C ASP A 48 -3.91 -2.66 -10.38
N PRO A 49 -3.58 -3.77 -11.09
CA PRO A 49 -2.54 -3.76 -12.11
C PRO A 49 -2.81 -2.87 -13.32
N ARG A 50 -4.06 -2.46 -13.55
CA ARG A 50 -4.48 -1.69 -14.72
C ARG A 50 -4.68 -0.19 -14.41
N ALA A 51 -4.57 0.21 -13.15
CA ALA A 51 -4.83 1.59 -12.72
C ALA A 51 -6.24 2.07 -13.11
N GLU A 52 -7.24 1.18 -12.98
CA GLU A 52 -8.65 1.46 -13.25
C GLU A 52 -9.39 1.98 -12.01
N ASP A 53 -8.89 1.72 -10.81
CA ASP A 53 -9.43 2.21 -9.55
C ASP A 53 -8.91 3.64 -9.27
N LEU A 54 -9.77 4.64 -9.55
CA LEU A 54 -9.43 6.05 -9.42
C LEU A 54 -9.13 6.44 -7.97
N ASP A 55 -9.87 5.90 -6.99
CA ASP A 55 -9.63 6.19 -5.57
C ASP A 55 -8.26 5.66 -5.16
N ALA A 56 -7.88 4.46 -5.64
CA ALA A 56 -6.54 3.92 -5.40
C ALA A 56 -5.45 4.78 -6.05
N GLN A 57 -5.67 5.29 -7.27
CA GLN A 57 -4.72 6.18 -7.93
C GLN A 57 -4.53 7.50 -7.19
N GLU A 58 -5.63 8.12 -6.73
CA GLU A 58 -5.58 9.36 -5.95
C GLU A 58 -4.79 9.16 -4.65
N VAL A 59 -4.97 8.05 -3.95
CA VAL A 59 -4.20 7.73 -2.74
C VAL A 59 -2.71 7.51 -3.07
N ILE A 60 -2.40 6.81 -4.16
CA ILE A 60 -1.00 6.64 -4.57
C ILE A 60 -0.36 8.00 -4.90
N ASP A 61 -1.07 8.88 -5.62
CA ASP A 61 -0.59 10.23 -5.95
C ASP A 61 -0.35 11.08 -4.69
N ALA A 62 -1.25 10.99 -3.71
CA ALA A 62 -1.11 11.71 -2.45
C ALA A 62 0.08 11.23 -1.61
N LEU A 63 0.35 9.91 -1.58
CA LEU A 63 1.44 9.31 -0.81
C LEU A 63 2.80 9.39 -1.51
N TRP A 64 2.82 9.52 -2.83
CA TRP A 64 4.05 9.49 -3.63
C TRP A 64 5.13 10.49 -3.17
N PRO A 65 4.81 11.76 -2.84
CA PRO A 65 5.80 12.73 -2.37
C PRO A 65 6.44 12.38 -1.02
N GLU A 66 5.80 11.51 -0.22
CA GLU A 66 6.29 11.07 1.09
C GLU A 66 7.20 9.84 0.99
N CYS A 67 7.21 9.15 -0.15
CA CYS A 67 7.95 7.92 -0.35
C CYS A 67 9.45 8.17 -0.57
N ASP A 68 10.29 7.36 0.06
CA ASP A 68 11.70 7.23 -0.31
C ASP A 68 11.85 6.28 -1.52
N PRO A 69 12.36 6.76 -2.68
CA PRO A 69 12.58 5.91 -3.84
C PRO A 69 13.50 4.71 -3.59
N ALA A 70 14.47 4.84 -2.69
CA ALA A 70 15.37 3.74 -2.36
C ALA A 70 14.62 2.63 -1.58
N ALA A 71 13.77 3.02 -0.62
CA ALA A 71 12.92 2.10 0.11
C ALA A 71 11.91 1.40 -0.81
N LEU A 72 11.29 2.13 -1.75
CA LEU A 72 10.41 1.55 -2.76
C LEU A 72 11.09 0.46 -3.60
N GLU A 73 12.29 0.73 -4.13
CA GLU A 73 13.04 -0.26 -4.92
C GLU A 73 13.45 -1.48 -4.07
N GLU A 74 13.85 -1.26 -2.82
CA GLU A 74 14.20 -2.34 -1.89
C GLU A 74 12.99 -3.24 -1.59
N ILE A 75 11.87 -2.65 -1.16
CA ILE A 75 10.64 -3.36 -0.84
C ILE A 75 10.14 -4.11 -2.08
N ALA A 76 10.10 -3.44 -3.23
CA ALA A 76 9.68 -4.04 -4.48
C ALA A 76 10.60 -5.20 -4.91
N GLY A 77 11.89 -5.11 -4.64
CA GLY A 77 12.85 -6.19 -4.83
C GLY A 77 12.57 -7.39 -3.94
N ARG A 78 12.49 -7.16 -2.62
CA ARG A 78 12.35 -8.21 -1.60
C ARG A 78 11.00 -8.92 -1.68
N GLN A 79 9.92 -8.20 -2.02
CA GLN A 79 8.56 -8.72 -2.07
C GLN A 79 8.07 -9.13 -3.48
N ARG A 80 8.99 -9.22 -4.47
CA ARG A 80 8.69 -9.58 -5.88
C ARG A 80 7.68 -8.65 -6.57
N MET A 81 7.75 -7.36 -6.26
CA MET A 81 6.88 -6.30 -6.80
C MET A 81 7.62 -5.35 -7.76
N ARG A 82 8.81 -5.72 -8.26
CA ARG A 82 9.58 -4.90 -9.22
C ARG A 82 8.78 -4.48 -10.47
N ALA A 83 7.93 -5.36 -11.00
CA ALA A 83 7.08 -5.03 -12.14
C ALA A 83 5.99 -4.02 -11.75
N THR A 84 5.40 -4.17 -10.57
CA THR A 84 4.46 -3.20 -9.99
C THR A 84 5.13 -1.84 -9.85
N TYR A 85 6.30 -1.79 -9.20
CA TYR A 85 7.03 -0.54 -8.98
C TYR A 85 7.35 0.17 -10.29
N ARG A 86 7.84 -0.55 -11.30
CA ARG A 86 8.10 0.02 -12.64
C ARG A 86 6.88 0.67 -13.28
N ARG A 87 5.69 0.09 -13.10
CA ARG A 87 4.45 0.71 -13.60
C ARG A 87 4.08 1.96 -12.83
N VAL A 88 4.21 1.94 -11.50
CA VAL A 88 3.94 3.12 -10.67
C VAL A 88 4.83 4.26 -11.11
N VAL A 89 6.15 4.05 -11.22
CA VAL A 89 7.10 5.07 -11.68
C VAL A 89 6.77 5.59 -13.08
N ALA A 90 6.34 4.72 -14.01
CA ALA A 90 6.01 5.13 -15.37
C ALA A 90 4.75 6.03 -15.47
N ASN A 91 3.92 6.03 -14.43
CA ASN A 91 2.69 6.82 -14.34
C ASN A 91 2.88 8.09 -13.48
N ARG A 92 4.12 8.48 -13.15
CA ARG A 92 4.45 9.61 -12.28
C ARG A 92 5.38 10.60 -12.98
#